data_AF-A0A538HP25-F1
#
_entry.id   AF-A0A538HP25-F1
#
_cell.length_a   1.000
_cell.length_b   1.000
_cell.length_c   1.000
_cell.angle_alpha   90.00
_cell.angle_beta   90.00
_cell.angle_gamma   90.00
#
_symmetry.space_group_name_H-M   'P 1'
#
loop_
_entity.id
_entity.type
_entity.pdbx_description
1 polymer ?
#
loop_
_entity_poly.entity_id
_entity_poly.type
_entity_poly.pdbx_seq_one_letter_code
_entity_poly.pdbx_strand_id
1 'polypeptide(L)'
;MASCRVCGARLSRGSRYCTQCGRPTDAGETHILDLPPEETGDVSIHHVRAERRLYGVTPATAALVVAAAALTLAIVFFATGHWPLGLVLLGVAMLLVLLFFEAARRTPRGTKSRSTAEALDGFRLRAGVAADSLASRGRAARELVQIRRELRQMWAFRSQLLLELGDAVYRGDDEASRTARARIDELDRLAAQREEYMQQVVETTQQRLERRRLEVQPTMIAEAPRPPETPAPGEGNPPEPARIPEPYPPPDEGSPPQPAVIPEPGPAVIPEPGPQGRDVRRTAEP
;
A
#
# COMPACT_ATOMS: atom_id res chain seq x y z
N MET A 1 -32.15 -75.42 23.44
CA MET A 1 -31.03 -74.44 23.35
C MET A 1 -31.01 -73.92 21.92
N ALA A 2 -31.04 -72.60 21.72
CA ALA A 2 -30.96 -72.03 20.37
C ALA A 2 -29.49 -71.94 19.93
N SER A 3 -29.19 -72.30 18.69
CA SER A 3 -27.89 -72.08 18.06
C SER A 3 -28.03 -70.97 17.01
N CYS A 4 -26.94 -70.24 16.78
CA CYS A 4 -26.88 -69.25 15.70
C CYS A 4 -27.04 -69.97 14.36
N ARG A 5 -28.00 -69.53 13.53
CA ARG A 5 -28.22 -70.09 12.19
C ARG A 5 -27.04 -69.88 11.22
N VAL A 6 -26.14 -68.94 11.54
CA VAL A 6 -25.03 -68.56 10.64
C VAL A 6 -23.73 -69.25 11.03
N CYS A 7 -23.35 -69.25 12.31
CA CYS A 7 -22.07 -69.84 12.75
C CYS A 7 -22.22 -71.08 13.63
N GLY A 8 -23.44 -71.50 13.95
CA GLY A 8 -23.71 -72.69 14.78
C GLY A 8 -23.41 -72.55 16.27
N ALA A 9 -22.83 -71.43 16.72
CA ALA A 9 -22.52 -71.20 18.13
C ALA A 9 -23.77 -71.22 19.02
N ARG A 10 -23.64 -71.74 20.26
CA ARG A 10 -24.74 -71.74 21.23
C ARG A 10 -25.05 -70.32 21.67
N LEU A 11 -26.32 -69.94 21.62
CA LEU A 11 -26.81 -68.64 22.04
C LEU A 11 -27.22 -68.68 23.52
N SER A 12 -26.91 -67.60 24.25
CA SER A 12 -27.46 -67.40 25.59
C SER A 12 -28.97 -67.08 25.49
N ARG A 13 -29.75 -67.47 26.50
CA ARG A 13 -31.21 -67.20 26.48
C ARG A 13 -31.45 -65.70 26.40
N GLY A 14 -32.20 -65.25 25.39
CA GLY A 14 -32.57 -63.84 25.19
C GLY A 14 -31.52 -62.96 24.51
N SER A 15 -30.40 -63.52 24.01
CA SER A 15 -29.43 -62.71 23.26
C SER A 15 -29.99 -62.29 21.91
N ARG A 16 -30.10 -60.98 21.66
CA ARG A 16 -30.49 -60.40 20.36
C ARG A 16 -29.43 -60.54 19.26
N TYR A 17 -28.18 -60.77 19.66
CA TYR A 17 -27.03 -60.94 18.77
C TYR A 17 -26.17 -62.12 19.21
N CYS A 18 -25.56 -62.80 18.25
CA CYS A 18 -24.60 -63.86 18.52
C CYS A 18 -23.27 -63.27 18.99
N THR A 19 -22.79 -63.68 20.15
CA THR A 19 -21.52 -63.19 20.73
C THR A 19 -20.27 -63.67 19.98
N GLN A 20 -20.38 -64.67 19.12
CA GLN A 20 -19.27 -65.20 18.33
C GLN A 20 -19.13 -64.53 16.96
N CYS A 21 -20.23 -64.28 16.25
CA CYS A 21 -20.18 -63.74 14.89
C CYS A 21 -20.83 -62.35 14.74
N GLY A 22 -21.40 -61.80 15.82
CA GLY A 22 -22.03 -60.48 15.84
C GLY A 22 -23.39 -60.38 15.14
N ARG A 23 -23.88 -61.44 14.48
CA ARG A 23 -25.15 -61.37 13.75
C ARG A 23 -26.38 -61.41 14.66
N PRO A 24 -27.45 -60.66 14.32
CA PRO A 24 -28.70 -60.72 15.05
C PRO A 24 -29.30 -62.12 14.97
N THR A 25 -29.84 -62.59 16.09
CA THR A 25 -30.42 -63.94 16.26
C THR A 25 -31.88 -63.99 15.81
N ASP A 26 -32.57 -62.86 15.91
CA ASP A 26 -33.91 -62.64 15.39
C ASP A 26 -33.80 -61.93 14.04
N ALA A 27 -33.95 -62.69 12.96
CA ALA A 27 -34.29 -62.14 11.64
C ALA A 27 -35.79 -61.77 11.60
N GLY A 28 -36.24 -61.01 12.60
CA GLY A 28 -37.56 -60.42 12.65
C GLY A 28 -37.55 -59.12 11.86
N GLU A 29 -38.62 -58.90 11.09
CA GLU A 29 -38.87 -57.76 10.21
C GLU A 29 -38.23 -56.46 10.71
N THR A 30 -37.39 -55.87 9.86
CA THR A 30 -37.02 -54.46 9.97
C THR A 30 -38.30 -53.62 9.87
N HIS A 31 -38.90 -53.32 11.01
CA HIS A 31 -39.97 -52.34 11.08
C HIS A 31 -39.33 -50.97 10.81
N ILE A 32 -39.77 -50.33 9.73
CA ILE A 32 -39.48 -48.93 9.47
C ILE A 32 -40.18 -48.16 10.58
N LEU A 33 -39.41 -47.69 11.57
CA LEU A 33 -39.89 -46.66 12.48
C LEU A 33 -39.75 -45.34 11.72
N ASP A 34 -40.89 -44.68 11.48
CA ASP A 34 -40.89 -43.31 10.98
C ASP A 34 -40.08 -42.45 11.94
N LEU A 35 -39.00 -41.84 11.43
CA LEU A 35 -38.20 -40.90 12.20
C LEU A 35 -39.12 -39.74 12.63
N PRO A 36 -39.09 -39.31 13.91
CA PRO A 36 -39.75 -38.07 14.29
C PRO A 36 -39.22 -36.94 13.40
N PRO A 37 -40.10 -36.02 12.95
CA PRO A 37 -39.69 -34.94 12.05
C PRO A 37 -38.52 -34.17 12.64
N GLU A 38 -37.57 -33.75 11.81
CA GLU A 38 -36.45 -32.91 12.24
C GLU A 38 -36.99 -31.68 12.98
N GLU A 39 -36.77 -31.60 14.28
CA GLU A 39 -36.91 -30.37 15.07
C GLU A 39 -35.75 -29.42 14.75
N THR A 40 -35.58 -29.07 13.47
CA THR A 40 -34.74 -27.95 13.01
C THR A 40 -35.58 -26.67 13.06
N GLY A 41 -36.21 -26.42 14.21
CA GLY A 41 -36.72 -25.09 14.54
C GLY A 41 -35.55 -24.15 14.79
N ASP A 42 -35.68 -22.88 14.37
CA ASP A 42 -34.73 -21.82 14.66
C ASP A 42 -34.70 -21.57 16.18
N VAL A 43 -33.89 -22.34 16.91
CA VAL A 43 -33.66 -22.14 18.33
C VAL A 43 -32.80 -20.89 18.45
N SER A 44 -33.45 -19.77 18.79
CA SER A 44 -32.79 -18.50 19.02
C SER A 44 -31.87 -18.58 20.24
N ILE A 45 -30.61 -18.99 19.99
CA ILE A 45 -29.56 -18.98 21.00
C ILE A 45 -29.19 -17.51 21.27
N HIS A 46 -29.74 -16.94 22.35
CA HIS A 46 -29.33 -15.63 22.84
C HIS A 46 -27.91 -15.71 23.38
N HIS A 47 -26.93 -15.44 22.52
CA HIS A 47 -25.54 -15.28 22.93
C HIS A 47 -25.37 -14.00 23.77
N VAL A 48 -25.47 -14.10 25.09
CA VAL A 48 -25.04 -13.01 26.00
C VAL A 48 -23.52 -13.01 26.02
N ARG A 49 -22.91 -12.23 25.12
CA ARG A 49 -21.46 -12.05 25.10
C ARG A 49 -21.07 -11.14 26.26
N ALA A 50 -20.37 -11.70 27.26
CA ALA A 50 -19.77 -10.92 28.33
C ALA A 50 -18.71 -9.97 27.73
N GLU A 51 -19.05 -8.69 27.58
CA GLU A 51 -18.09 -7.66 27.21
C GLU A 51 -17.01 -7.57 28.30
N ARG A 52 -15.74 -7.72 27.91
CA ARG A 52 -14.60 -7.48 28.82
C ARG A 52 -14.57 -6.00 29.18
N ARG A 53 -15.23 -5.62 30.28
CA ARG A 53 -15.03 -4.32 30.92
C ARG A 53 -13.68 -4.35 31.61
N LEU A 54 -12.66 -3.76 30.98
CA LEU A 54 -11.40 -3.49 31.66
C LEU A 54 -11.65 -2.40 32.72
N TYR A 55 -11.75 -2.81 33.98
CA TYR A 55 -11.74 -1.89 35.10
C TYR A 55 -10.38 -1.18 35.16
N GLY A 56 -10.38 0.15 35.06
CA GLY A 56 -9.18 0.98 35.19
C GLY A 56 -8.63 1.62 33.91
N VAL A 57 -9.14 1.25 32.72
CA VAL A 57 -8.76 1.93 31.47
C VAL A 57 -9.87 2.92 31.12
N THR A 58 -9.54 4.22 31.04
CA THR A 58 -10.47 5.26 30.60
C THR A 58 -11.10 4.84 29.28
N PRO A 59 -12.44 4.79 29.17
CA PRO A 59 -13.11 4.38 27.95
C PRO A 59 -12.64 5.27 26.79
N ALA A 60 -12.37 4.70 25.61
CA ALA A 60 -11.83 5.45 24.47
C ALA A 60 -12.71 6.67 24.10
N THR A 61 -14.01 6.60 24.38
CA THR A 61 -14.94 7.73 24.25
C THR A 61 -14.58 8.90 25.15
N ALA A 62 -14.12 8.67 26.39
CA ALA A 62 -13.66 9.72 27.29
C ALA A 62 -12.40 10.40 26.75
N ALA A 63 -11.44 9.65 26.21
CA ALA A 63 -10.25 10.24 25.58
C ALA A 63 -10.61 11.15 24.39
N LEU A 64 -11.60 10.75 23.59
CA LEU A 64 -12.07 11.55 22.46
C LEU A 64 -12.81 12.83 22.90
N VAL A 65 -13.65 12.74 23.94
CA VAL A 65 -14.31 13.92 24.54
C VAL A 65 -13.27 14.90 25.10
N VAL A 66 -12.26 14.40 25.81
CA VAL A 66 -11.17 15.25 26.33
C VAL A 66 -10.36 15.88 25.20
N ALA A 67 -10.08 15.14 24.12
CA ALA A 67 -9.39 15.69 22.95
C ALA A 67 -10.20 16.82 22.28
N ALA A 68 -11.51 16.63 22.12
CA ALA A 68 -12.40 17.65 21.56
C ALA A 68 -12.45 18.90 22.47
N ALA A 69 -12.58 18.71 23.78
CA ALA A 69 -12.54 19.81 24.75
C ALA A 69 -11.22 20.58 24.68
N ALA A 70 -10.07 19.88 24.68
CA ALA A 70 -8.75 20.49 24.55
C ALA A 70 -8.60 21.29 23.24
N LEU A 71 -9.15 20.79 22.13
CA LEU A 71 -9.15 21.49 20.85
C LEU A 71 -9.99 22.78 20.89
N THR A 72 -11.19 22.73 21.47
CA THR A 72 -12.03 23.93 21.63
C THR A 72 -11.35 25.00 22.49
N LEU A 73 -10.70 24.60 23.59
CA LEU A 73 -9.89 25.48 24.43
C LEU A 73 -8.72 26.09 23.66
N ALA A 74 -8.01 25.29 22.84
CA ALA A 74 -6.93 25.80 22.00
C ALA A 74 -7.40 26.94 21.09
N ILE A 75 -8.55 26.77 20.43
CA ILE A 75 -9.16 27.79 19.54
C ILE A 75 -9.46 29.08 20.32
N VAL A 76 -10.01 28.98 21.53
CA VAL A 76 -10.29 30.14 22.39
C VAL A 76 -9.01 30.86 22.79
N PHE A 77 -7.94 30.14 23.15
CA PHE A 77 -6.64 30.75 23.47
C PHE A 77 -6.01 31.46 22.27
N PHE A 78 -6.17 30.90 21.08
CA PHE A 78 -5.76 31.58 19.84
C PHE A 78 -6.55 32.88 19.62
N ALA A 79 -7.87 32.85 19.79
CA ALA A 79 -8.73 34.03 19.62
C ALA A 79 -8.44 35.14 20.63
N THR A 80 -7.99 34.78 21.84
CA THR A 80 -7.65 35.73 22.92
C THR A 80 -6.19 36.21 22.87
N GLY A 81 -5.41 35.82 21.86
CA GLY A 81 -4.03 36.28 21.65
C GLY A 81 -2.96 35.51 22.43
N HIS A 82 -3.33 34.47 23.17
CA HIS A 82 -2.39 33.63 23.95
C HIS A 82 -1.84 32.49 23.09
N TRP A 83 -1.14 32.84 22.01
CA TRP A 83 -0.59 31.88 21.06
C TRP A 83 0.23 30.72 21.69
N PRO A 84 1.14 30.95 22.68
CA PRO A 84 1.92 29.83 23.23
C PRO A 84 1.05 28.78 23.93
N LEU A 85 0.04 29.19 24.70
CA LEU A 85 -0.89 28.27 25.37
C LEU A 85 -1.76 27.51 24.36
N GLY A 86 -2.23 28.21 23.32
CA GLY A 86 -2.98 27.59 22.22
C GLY A 86 -2.17 26.50 21.51
N LEU A 87 -0.88 26.73 21.25
CA LEU A 87 0.02 25.75 20.62
C LEU A 87 0.22 24.50 21.49
N VAL A 88 0.42 24.67 22.80
CA VAL A 88 0.59 23.54 23.73
C VAL A 88 -0.69 22.69 23.79
N LEU A 89 -1.85 23.34 23.93
CA LEU A 89 -3.16 22.65 23.95
C LEU A 89 -3.45 21.90 22.65
N LEU A 90 -3.12 22.51 21.51
CA LEU A 90 -3.23 21.86 20.20
C LEU A 90 -2.36 20.60 20.12
N GLY A 91 -1.12 20.66 20.62
CA GLY A 91 -0.24 19.50 20.70
C GLY A 91 -0.80 18.38 21.58
N VAL A 92 -1.34 18.72 22.75
CA VAL A 92 -1.99 17.75 23.66
C VAL A 92 -3.22 17.13 23.01
N ALA A 93 -4.08 17.92 22.37
CA ALA A 93 -5.24 17.43 21.64
C ALA A 93 -4.84 16.44 20.54
N MET A 94 -3.78 16.76 19.77
CA MET A 94 -3.26 15.87 18.73
C MET A 94 -2.72 14.55 19.31
N LEU A 95 -2.01 14.58 20.44
CA LEU A 95 -1.50 13.40 21.11
C LEU A 95 -2.62 12.51 21.65
N LEU A 96 -3.69 13.10 22.21
CA LEU A 96 -4.88 12.36 22.65
C LEU A 96 -5.60 11.68 21.48
N VAL A 97 -5.69 12.34 20.32
CA VAL A 97 -6.25 11.74 19.10
C VAL A 97 -5.40 10.54 18.64
N LEU A 98 -4.08 10.65 18.65
CA LEU A 98 -3.18 9.53 18.31
C LEU A 98 -3.36 8.35 19.27
N LEU A 99 -3.46 8.63 20.57
CA LEU A 99 -3.68 7.61 21.60
C LEU A 99 -5.03 6.90 21.41
N PHE A 100 -6.09 7.64 21.06
CA PHE A 100 -7.38 7.08 20.66
C PHE A 100 -7.24 6.15 19.44
N PHE A 101 -6.50 6.56 18.41
CA PHE A 101 -6.26 5.72 17.24
C PHE A 101 -5.50 4.44 17.59
N GLU A 102 -4.51 4.51 18.47
CA GLU A 102 -3.77 3.34 18.92
C GLU A 102 -4.64 2.38 19.74
N ALA A 103 -5.47 2.92 20.64
CA ALA A 103 -6.45 2.14 21.40
C ALA A 103 -7.48 1.46 20.49
N ALA A 104 -7.99 2.18 19.48
CA ALA A 104 -8.91 1.67 18.49
C ALA A 104 -8.27 0.55 17.63
N ARG A 105 -6.99 0.69 17.26
CA ARG A 105 -6.23 -0.38 16.57
C ARG A 105 -6.10 -1.64 17.41
N ARG A 106 -5.93 -1.51 18.73
CA ARG A 106 -5.75 -2.65 19.64
C ARG A 106 -7.05 -3.40 19.98
N THR A 107 -8.24 -2.81 19.74
CA THR A 107 -9.53 -3.42 20.14
C THR A 107 -10.60 -3.37 19.04
N PRO A 108 -10.54 -4.25 18.00
CA PRO A 108 -11.37 -4.12 16.79
C PRO A 108 -12.83 -4.61 16.91
N ARG A 109 -13.38 -4.91 18.10
CA ARG A 109 -14.69 -5.61 18.21
C ARG A 109 -15.57 -5.07 19.33
N GLY A 110 -16.38 -4.05 19.02
CA GLY A 110 -17.49 -3.57 19.84
C GLY A 110 -18.67 -3.13 18.96
N THR A 111 -19.90 -3.54 19.29
CA THR A 111 -21.13 -3.38 18.49
C THR A 111 -21.60 -1.94 18.31
N LYS A 112 -21.13 -0.99 19.14
CA LYS A 112 -21.39 0.45 18.95
C LYS A 112 -20.34 1.15 18.06
N SER A 113 -19.41 0.41 17.47
CA SER A 113 -18.30 0.95 16.69
C SER A 113 -18.59 1.11 15.19
N ARG A 114 -19.74 0.64 14.67
CA ARG A 114 -20.04 0.69 13.22
C ARG A 114 -20.28 2.12 12.71
N SER A 115 -21.05 2.95 13.43
CA SER A 115 -21.34 4.32 12.99
C SER A 115 -20.13 5.25 13.05
N THR A 116 -19.26 5.07 14.05
CA THR A 116 -18.00 5.81 14.12
C THR A 116 -16.97 5.28 13.14
N ALA A 117 -16.95 3.97 12.85
CA ALA A 117 -16.04 3.39 11.85
C ALA A 117 -16.35 3.88 10.43
N GLU A 118 -17.62 3.94 10.02
CA GLU A 118 -18.00 4.47 8.69
C GLU A 118 -17.67 5.97 8.54
N ALA A 119 -17.87 6.76 9.59
CA ALA A 119 -17.45 8.17 9.60
C ALA A 119 -15.92 8.32 9.58
N LEU A 120 -15.20 7.48 10.32
CA LEU A 120 -13.73 7.46 10.35
C LEU A 120 -13.12 6.94 9.04
N ASP A 121 -13.74 5.99 8.36
CA ASP A 121 -13.25 5.46 7.08
C ASP A 121 -13.46 6.48 5.96
N GLY A 122 -14.59 7.21 5.96
CA GLY A 122 -14.80 8.37 5.09
C GLY A 122 -13.83 9.53 5.38
N PHE A 123 -13.37 9.68 6.63
CA PHE A 123 -12.34 10.66 7.00
C PHE A 123 -10.94 10.15 6.68
N ARG A 124 -10.65 8.85 6.79
CA ARG A 124 -9.37 8.21 6.44
C ARG A 124 -9.12 8.17 4.95
N LEU A 125 -10.15 7.92 4.14
CA LEU A 125 -10.04 8.03 2.69
C LEU A 125 -9.69 9.47 2.25
N ARG A 126 -10.19 10.48 2.97
CA ARG A 126 -9.86 11.90 2.70
C ARG A 126 -8.55 12.34 3.35
N ALA A 127 -8.23 11.87 4.56
CA ALA A 127 -7.04 12.23 5.31
C ALA A 127 -5.79 11.47 4.84
N GLY A 128 -5.92 10.24 4.35
CA GLY A 128 -4.83 9.48 3.73
C GLY A 128 -4.38 10.14 2.43
N VAL A 129 -5.32 10.55 1.58
CA VAL A 129 -5.03 11.30 0.35
C VAL A 129 -4.39 12.66 0.66
N ALA A 130 -4.86 13.36 1.70
CA ALA A 130 -4.26 14.61 2.14
C ALA A 130 -2.85 14.42 2.75
N ALA A 131 -2.65 13.39 3.58
CA ALA A 131 -1.38 13.09 4.24
C ALA A 131 -0.32 12.57 3.26
N ASP A 132 -0.66 11.70 2.31
CA ASP A 132 0.26 11.24 1.26
C ASP A 132 0.64 12.37 0.30
N SER A 133 -0.27 13.32 0.06
CA SER A 133 0.04 14.54 -0.69
C SER A 133 0.97 15.51 0.08
N LEU A 134 0.95 15.48 1.42
CA LEU A 134 1.84 16.29 2.26
C LEU A 134 3.21 15.64 2.46
N ALA A 135 3.25 14.31 2.65
CA ALA A 135 4.50 13.57 2.82
C ALA A 135 5.37 13.60 1.56
N SER A 136 4.76 13.55 0.37
CA SER A 136 5.48 13.68 -0.91
C SER A 136 6.02 15.10 -1.15
N ARG A 137 5.32 16.15 -0.67
CA ARG A 137 5.79 17.54 -0.77
C ARG A 137 6.93 17.89 0.18
N GLY A 138 7.19 17.06 1.21
CA GLY A 138 8.09 17.42 2.30
C GLY A 138 9.55 17.66 1.91
N ARG A 139 10.10 16.97 0.90
CA ARG A 139 11.49 17.16 0.46
C ARG A 139 11.66 18.42 -0.40
N ALA A 140 10.86 18.57 -1.45
CA ALA A 140 10.88 19.75 -2.31
C ALA A 140 10.56 21.04 -1.53
N ALA A 141 9.63 20.98 -0.57
CA ALA A 141 9.30 22.14 0.27
C ALA A 141 10.49 22.61 1.12
N ARG A 142 11.30 21.69 1.68
CA ARG A 142 12.50 22.06 2.45
C ARG A 142 13.55 22.72 1.57
N GLU A 143 13.76 22.18 0.38
CA GLU A 143 14.70 22.72 -0.61
C GLU A 143 14.29 24.14 -1.05
N LEU A 144 13.01 24.37 -1.35
CA LEU A 144 12.50 25.71 -1.66
C LEU A 144 12.67 26.70 -0.50
N VAL A 145 12.46 26.25 0.74
CA VAL A 145 12.69 27.09 1.93
C VAL A 145 14.16 27.46 2.07
N GLN A 146 15.07 26.54 1.76
CA GLN A 146 16.50 26.82 1.77
C GLN A 146 16.87 27.85 0.70
N ILE A 147 16.45 27.68 -0.56
CA ILE A 147 16.75 28.62 -1.64
C ILE A 147 16.20 30.01 -1.32
N ARG A 148 14.98 30.11 -0.76
CA ARG A 148 14.41 31.40 -0.31
C ARG A 148 15.18 32.05 0.84
N ARG A 149 15.87 31.27 1.67
CA ARG A 149 16.76 31.83 2.71
C ARG A 149 18.03 32.37 2.08
N GLU A 150 18.63 31.61 1.16
CA GLU A 150 19.84 32.03 0.42
C GLU A 150 19.59 33.32 -0.36
N LEU A 151 18.48 33.40 -1.12
CA LEU A 151 18.12 34.63 -1.85
C LEU A 151 17.92 35.82 -0.91
N ARG A 152 17.24 35.64 0.23
CA ARG A 152 17.09 36.73 1.23
C ARG A 152 18.43 37.20 1.79
N GLN A 153 19.37 36.29 2.00
CA GLN A 153 20.72 36.66 2.43
C GLN A 153 21.45 37.44 1.32
N MET A 154 21.33 37.04 0.06
CA MET A 154 21.89 37.77 -1.08
C MET A 154 21.30 39.19 -1.19
N TRP A 155 19.98 39.35 -1.03
CA TRP A 155 19.33 40.67 -1.02
C TRP A 155 19.84 41.57 0.10
N ALA A 156 20.07 41.01 1.30
CA ALA A 156 20.67 41.75 2.40
C ALA A 156 22.11 42.19 2.09
N PHE A 157 22.93 41.29 1.54
CA PHE A 157 24.31 41.61 1.16
C PHE A 157 24.38 42.65 0.03
N ARG A 158 23.48 42.56 -0.95
CA ARG A 158 23.33 43.56 -2.02
C ARG A 158 23.07 44.95 -1.47
N SER A 159 22.20 45.06 -0.46
CA SER A 159 21.90 46.35 0.18
C SER A 159 23.14 46.99 0.84
N GLN A 160 24.02 46.16 1.41
CA GLN A 160 25.29 46.64 1.99
C GLN A 160 26.25 47.10 0.90
N LEU A 161 26.42 46.33 -0.18
CA LEU A 161 27.29 46.72 -1.30
C LEU A 161 26.83 48.02 -1.99
N LEU A 162 25.51 48.26 -2.05
CA LEU A 162 24.97 49.50 -2.60
C LEU A 162 25.32 50.72 -1.74
N LEU A 163 25.39 50.56 -0.41
CA LEU A 163 25.85 51.62 0.49
C LEU A 163 27.35 51.86 0.31
N GLU A 164 28.17 50.81 0.20
CA GLU A 164 29.61 50.93 -0.09
C GLU A 164 29.86 51.63 -1.43
N LEU A 165 29.10 51.27 -2.46
CA LEU A 165 29.15 51.93 -3.78
C LEU A 165 28.78 53.41 -3.66
N GLY A 166 27.72 53.74 -2.92
CA GLY A 166 27.30 55.13 -2.69
C GLY A 166 28.38 55.96 -2.01
N ASP A 167 29.04 55.40 -0.99
CA ASP A 167 30.15 56.04 -0.28
C ASP A 167 31.37 56.25 -1.18
N ALA A 168 31.73 55.25 -2.00
CA ALA A 168 32.82 55.37 -2.97
C ALA A 168 32.55 56.46 -4.03
N VAL A 169 31.33 56.49 -4.59
CA VAL A 169 30.91 57.51 -5.55
C VAL A 169 30.92 58.90 -4.90
N TYR A 170 30.45 59.02 -3.67
CA TYR A 170 30.43 60.29 -2.93
C TYR A 170 31.85 60.84 -2.68
N ARG A 171 32.83 59.96 -2.42
CA ARG A 171 34.24 60.35 -2.27
C ARG A 171 34.98 60.58 -3.59
N GLY A 172 34.36 60.27 -4.74
CA GLY A 172 35.00 60.35 -6.04
C GLY A 172 36.09 59.28 -6.25
N ASP A 173 36.00 58.14 -5.56
CA ASP A 173 36.92 57.02 -5.74
C ASP A 173 36.40 56.09 -6.86
N ASP A 174 36.92 56.31 -8.07
CA ASP A 174 36.54 55.54 -9.26
C ASP A 174 36.92 54.06 -9.17
N GLU A 175 38.03 53.72 -8.51
CA GLU A 175 38.49 52.34 -8.40
C GLU A 175 37.62 51.55 -7.42
N ALA A 176 37.31 52.15 -6.26
CA ALA A 176 36.38 51.57 -5.30
C ALA A 176 34.98 51.43 -5.91
N SER A 177 34.53 52.42 -6.69
CA SER A 177 33.24 52.38 -7.38
C SER A 177 33.18 51.25 -8.42
N ARG A 178 34.22 51.07 -9.24
CA ARG A 178 34.30 49.95 -10.20
C ARG A 178 34.30 48.59 -9.51
N THR A 179 35.04 48.46 -8.42
CA THR A 179 35.10 47.22 -7.62
C THR A 179 33.74 46.89 -7.00
N ALA A 180 33.05 47.87 -6.42
CA ALA A 180 31.74 47.65 -5.83
C ALA A 180 30.68 47.26 -6.88
N ARG A 181 30.70 47.91 -8.06
CA ARG A 181 29.83 47.52 -9.19
C ARG A 181 30.08 46.08 -9.62
N ALA A 182 31.34 45.69 -9.81
CA ALA A 182 31.68 44.32 -10.20
C ALA A 182 31.19 43.27 -9.18
N ARG A 183 31.26 43.58 -7.88
CA ARG A 183 30.74 42.70 -6.81
C ARG A 183 29.21 42.59 -6.83
N ILE A 184 28.51 43.71 -7.07
CA ILE A 184 27.04 43.70 -7.21
C ILE A 184 26.65 42.86 -8.43
N ASP A 185 27.31 43.04 -9.57
CA ASP A 185 27.03 42.29 -10.80
C ASP A 185 27.28 40.78 -10.62
N GLU A 186 28.33 40.39 -9.88
CA GLU A 186 28.58 38.98 -9.54
C GLU A 186 27.46 38.42 -8.64
N LEU A 187 27.05 39.17 -7.62
CA LEU A 187 25.98 38.77 -6.71
C LEU A 187 24.63 38.64 -7.43
N ASP A 188 24.31 39.58 -8.32
CA ASP A 188 23.07 39.57 -9.11
C ASP A 188 23.06 38.38 -10.08
N ARG A 189 24.21 38.02 -10.68
CA ARG A 189 24.36 36.78 -11.47
C ARG A 189 24.12 35.51 -10.65
N LEU A 190 24.70 35.42 -9.45
CA LEU A 190 24.49 34.28 -8.55
C LEU A 190 23.03 34.17 -8.08
N ALA A 191 22.39 35.30 -7.77
CA ALA A 191 20.99 35.35 -7.39
C ALA A 191 20.09 34.86 -8.54
N ALA A 192 20.34 35.31 -9.77
CA ALA A 192 19.60 34.87 -10.96
C ALA A 192 19.74 33.35 -11.18
N GLN A 193 20.94 32.78 -11.04
CA GLN A 193 21.14 31.33 -11.14
C GLN A 193 20.35 30.55 -10.07
N ARG A 194 20.27 31.09 -8.84
CA ARG A 194 19.49 30.47 -7.76
C ARG A 194 17.99 30.56 -7.98
N GLU A 195 17.50 31.65 -8.56
CA GLU A 195 16.10 31.81 -8.95
C GLU A 195 15.72 30.85 -10.09
N GLU A 196 16.58 30.68 -11.09
CA GLU A 196 16.37 29.71 -12.17
C GLU A 196 16.32 28.28 -11.61
N TYR A 197 17.25 27.93 -10.70
CA TYR A 197 17.22 26.63 -10.02
C TYR A 197 15.92 26.43 -9.22
N MET A 198 15.44 27.46 -8.52
CA MET A 198 14.15 27.41 -7.82
C MET A 198 13.00 27.09 -8.77
N GLN A 199 12.97 27.71 -9.95
CA GLN A 199 11.95 27.45 -10.97
C GLN A 199 12.01 26.00 -11.47
N GLN A 200 13.21 25.48 -11.75
CA GLN A 200 13.40 24.09 -12.16
C GLN A 200 12.90 23.09 -11.12
N VAL A 201 13.15 23.35 -9.83
CA VAL A 201 12.65 22.51 -8.72
C VAL A 201 11.13 22.52 -8.66
N VAL A 202 10.50 23.70 -8.83
CA VAL A 202 9.03 23.83 -8.86
C VAL A 202 8.44 23.07 -10.04
N GLU A 203 8.97 23.28 -11.24
CA GLU A 203 8.48 22.63 -12.47
C GLU A 203 8.61 21.11 -12.39
N THR A 204 9.78 20.61 -11.99
CA THR A 204 10.01 19.17 -11.80
C THR A 204 9.03 18.57 -10.79
N THR A 205 8.72 19.31 -9.72
CA THR A 205 7.76 18.87 -8.71
C THR A 205 6.34 18.85 -9.25
N GLN A 206 5.94 19.86 -10.04
CA GLN A 206 4.63 19.93 -10.69
C GLN A 206 4.45 18.78 -11.69
N GLN A 207 5.42 18.54 -12.57
CA GLN A 207 5.37 17.44 -13.54
C GLN A 207 5.22 16.07 -12.85
N ARG A 208 5.93 15.85 -11.72
CA ARG A 208 5.79 14.63 -10.92
C ARG A 208 4.39 14.49 -10.31
N LEU A 209 3.80 15.60 -9.85
CA LEU A 209 2.44 15.60 -9.31
C LEU A 209 1.40 15.33 -10.40
N GLU A 210 1.54 15.93 -11.57
CA GLU A 210 0.66 15.70 -12.72
C GLU A 210 0.72 14.23 -13.17
N ARG A 211 1.92 13.66 -13.30
CA ARG A 211 2.10 12.24 -13.64
C ARG A 211 1.40 11.32 -12.64
N ARG A 212 1.57 11.56 -11.33
CA ARG A 212 0.88 10.77 -10.30
C ARG A 212 -0.63 10.99 -10.29
N ARG A 213 -1.10 12.19 -10.64
CA ARG A 213 -2.54 12.47 -10.73
C ARG A 213 -3.17 11.68 -11.89
N LEU A 214 -2.47 11.51 -13.00
CA LEU A 214 -2.92 10.66 -14.10
C LEU A 214 -3.00 9.19 -13.70
N GLU A 215 -2.04 8.68 -12.91
CA GLU A 215 -2.04 7.29 -12.41
C GLU A 215 -3.19 7.00 -11.41
N VAL A 216 -3.61 8.00 -10.63
CA VAL A 216 -4.64 7.86 -9.59
C VAL A 216 -6.03 8.26 -10.09
N GLN A 217 -6.16 8.83 -11.30
CA GLN A 217 -7.48 9.10 -11.85
C GLN A 217 -8.25 7.78 -11.99
N PRO A 218 -9.46 7.67 -11.40
CA PRO A 218 -10.25 6.46 -11.50
C PRO A 218 -10.46 6.18 -12.99
N THR A 219 -10.05 4.99 -13.43
CA THR A 219 -10.27 4.54 -14.81
C THR A 219 -11.77 4.44 -15.03
N MET A 220 -12.39 5.53 -15.46
CA MET A 220 -13.76 5.51 -15.91
C MET A 220 -13.79 4.62 -17.15
N ILE A 221 -14.59 3.57 -17.08
CA ILE A 221 -14.93 2.76 -18.24
C ILE A 221 -15.64 3.71 -19.20
N ALA A 222 -15.00 4.04 -20.33
CA ALA A 222 -15.68 4.76 -21.39
C ALA A 222 -16.89 3.91 -21.78
N GLU A 223 -18.09 4.50 -21.76
CA GLU A 223 -19.30 3.84 -22.24
C GLU A 223 -19.02 3.33 -23.65
N ALA A 224 -19.06 2.02 -23.84
CA ALA A 224 -18.82 1.43 -25.15
C ALA A 224 -19.82 2.07 -26.13
N PRO A 225 -19.38 2.45 -27.35
CA PRO A 225 -20.30 3.00 -28.33
C PRO A 225 -21.49 2.05 -28.46
N ARG A 226 -22.71 2.60 -28.30
CA ARG A 226 -23.95 1.81 -28.38
C ARG A 226 -23.88 0.95 -29.66
N PRO A 227 -24.01 -0.38 -29.57
CA PRO A 227 -24.09 -1.20 -30.76
C PRO A 227 -25.25 -0.68 -31.62
N PRO A 228 -25.11 -0.62 -32.95
CA PRO A 228 -26.20 -0.18 -33.81
C PRO A 228 -27.44 -1.03 -33.53
N GLU A 229 -28.59 -0.38 -33.39
CA GLU A 229 -29.88 -1.05 -33.21
C GLU A 229 -30.13 -1.94 -34.42
N THR A 230 -29.86 -3.24 -34.30
CA THR A 230 -30.28 -4.21 -35.31
C THR A 230 -31.79 -4.40 -35.17
N PRO A 231 -32.58 -4.26 -36.26
CA PRO A 231 -34.01 -4.44 -36.19
C PRO A 231 -34.37 -5.85 -35.72
N ALA A 232 -35.48 -5.96 -34.98
CA ALA A 232 -35.99 -7.21 -34.42
C ALA A 232 -36.17 -8.28 -35.51
N PRO A 233 -35.92 -9.57 -35.20
CA PRO A 233 -35.88 -10.64 -36.19
C PRO A 233 -37.30 -10.88 -36.74
N GLY A 234 -37.56 -10.40 -37.95
CA GLY A 234 -38.87 -10.57 -38.59
C GLY A 234 -38.96 -10.07 -40.03
N GLU A 235 -38.24 -9.04 -40.43
CA GLU A 235 -38.34 -8.50 -41.80
C GLU A 235 -36.98 -8.08 -42.34
N GLY A 236 -36.46 -8.88 -43.29
CA GLY A 236 -35.20 -8.61 -44.01
C GLY A 236 -34.19 -9.72 -43.83
N ASN A 237 -33.57 -10.17 -44.94
CA ASN A 237 -32.49 -11.16 -44.92
C ASN A 237 -31.46 -10.81 -43.84
N PRO A 238 -30.97 -11.80 -43.07
CA PRO A 238 -29.95 -11.56 -42.05
C PRO A 238 -28.78 -10.81 -42.71
N PRO A 239 -28.23 -9.76 -42.07
CA PRO A 239 -27.07 -9.09 -42.62
C PRO A 239 -25.97 -10.14 -42.80
N GLU A 240 -25.42 -10.23 -44.01
CA GLU A 240 -24.30 -11.11 -44.30
C GLU A 240 -23.22 -10.80 -43.25
N PRO A 241 -22.76 -11.79 -42.46
CA PRO A 241 -21.80 -11.54 -41.40
C PRO A 241 -20.62 -10.76 -41.97
N ALA A 242 -20.20 -9.71 -41.27
CA ALA A 242 -19.06 -8.91 -41.69
C ALA A 242 -17.90 -9.86 -42.00
N ARG A 243 -17.52 -9.96 -43.29
CA ARG A 243 -16.33 -10.71 -43.69
C ARG A 243 -15.15 -9.97 -43.12
N ILE A 244 -14.73 -10.37 -41.93
CA ILE A 244 -13.43 -9.99 -41.37
C ILE A 244 -12.42 -10.45 -42.43
N PRO A 245 -11.66 -9.53 -43.06
CA PRO A 245 -10.57 -9.94 -43.93
C PRO A 245 -9.73 -10.91 -43.11
N GLU A 246 -9.50 -12.12 -43.62
CA GLU A 246 -8.59 -13.05 -42.95
C GLU A 246 -7.34 -12.27 -42.57
N PRO A 247 -6.87 -12.39 -41.31
CA PRO A 247 -5.63 -11.75 -40.90
C PRO A 247 -4.60 -12.04 -41.97
N TYR A 248 -3.89 -11.00 -42.42
CA TYR A 248 -2.77 -11.14 -43.35
C TYR A 248 -2.04 -12.45 -43.07
N PRO A 249 -1.68 -13.24 -44.10
CA PRO A 249 -0.94 -14.46 -43.86
C PRO A 249 0.22 -14.12 -42.92
N PRO A 250 0.47 -14.93 -41.88
CA PRO A 250 1.59 -14.69 -40.98
C PRO A 250 2.80 -14.39 -41.86
N PRO A 251 3.55 -13.30 -41.59
CA PRO A 251 4.69 -12.93 -42.41
C PRO A 251 5.52 -14.19 -42.59
N ASP A 252 5.76 -14.57 -43.85
CA ASP A 252 6.44 -15.81 -44.22
C ASP A 252 7.62 -15.98 -43.27
N GLU A 253 7.47 -16.89 -42.31
CA GLU A 253 8.51 -17.22 -41.34
C GLU A 253 9.55 -17.93 -42.19
N GLY A 254 10.37 -17.13 -42.88
CA GLY A 254 11.31 -17.59 -43.86
C GLY A 254 12.05 -18.77 -43.26
N SER A 255 12.15 -19.85 -44.04
CA SER A 255 12.73 -21.13 -43.64
C SER A 255 13.82 -20.90 -42.60
N PRO A 256 13.68 -21.46 -41.37
CA PRO A 256 14.61 -21.20 -40.29
C PRO A 256 16.04 -21.42 -40.82
N PRO A 257 16.99 -20.51 -40.52
CA PRO A 257 18.34 -20.65 -41.02
C PRO A 257 18.83 -22.05 -40.66
N GLN A 258 19.32 -22.79 -41.65
CA GLN A 258 19.87 -24.12 -41.41
C GLN A 258 20.89 -24.01 -40.27
N PRO A 259 20.81 -24.91 -39.26
CA PRO A 259 21.76 -24.90 -38.16
C PRO A 259 23.17 -24.83 -38.73
N ALA A 260 23.98 -23.89 -38.26
CA ALA A 260 25.37 -23.81 -38.65
C ALA A 260 25.99 -25.19 -38.43
N VAL A 261 26.48 -25.82 -39.50
CA VAL A 261 27.24 -27.06 -39.42
C VAL A 261 28.53 -26.70 -38.70
N ILE A 262 28.55 -26.94 -37.39
CA ILE A 262 29.76 -26.86 -36.59
C ILE A 262 30.65 -27.98 -37.14
N PRO A 263 31.83 -27.69 -37.71
CA PRO A 263 32.77 -28.72 -38.09
C PRO A 263 33.07 -29.55 -36.84
N GLU A 264 32.88 -30.87 -36.92
CA GLU A 264 33.23 -31.74 -35.81
C GLU A 264 34.67 -31.45 -35.36
N PRO A 265 34.93 -31.28 -34.05
CA PRO A 265 36.29 -31.12 -33.58
C PRO A 265 37.06 -32.39 -33.97
N GLY A 266 38.06 -32.21 -34.83
CA GLY A 266 38.97 -33.29 -35.22
C GLY A 266 39.56 -33.97 -33.97
N PRO A 267 39.91 -35.26 -34.06
CA PRO A 267 40.27 -36.06 -32.89
C PRO A 267 41.38 -35.37 -32.09
N ALA A 268 41.07 -35.08 -30.83
CA ALA A 268 42.04 -34.59 -29.87
C ALA A 268 43.17 -35.63 -29.76
N VAL A 269 44.36 -35.24 -30.20
CA VAL A 269 45.60 -35.97 -29.88
C VAL A 269 45.75 -35.89 -28.36
N ILE A 270 45.47 -37.00 -27.68
CA ILE A 270 45.68 -37.15 -26.24
C ILE A 270 47.20 -37.16 -26.02
N PRO A 271 47.80 -36.18 -25.32
CA PRO A 271 49.20 -36.27 -24.94
C PRO A 271 49.35 -37.36 -23.88
N GLU A 272 50.36 -38.21 -24.04
CA GLU A 272 50.66 -39.33 -23.12
C GLU A 272 50.83 -38.85 -21.66
N PRO A 273 50.35 -39.62 -20.67
CA PRO A 273 50.50 -39.27 -19.27
C PRO A 273 51.97 -39.38 -18.85
N GLY A 274 52.56 -38.23 -18.49
CA GLY A 274 53.87 -38.16 -17.84
C GLY A 274 53.90 -38.89 -16.49
N PRO A 275 55.08 -39.36 -16.05
CA PRO A 275 55.21 -40.26 -14.92
C PRO A 275 54.83 -39.60 -13.58
N GLN A 276 54.03 -40.33 -12.81
CA GLN A 276 53.53 -39.97 -11.48
C GLN A 276 54.70 -39.77 -10.50
N GLY A 277 54.87 -38.51 -10.07
CA GLY A 277 55.79 -38.14 -9.00
C GLY A 277 55.35 -38.74 -7.66
N ARG A 278 56.23 -39.56 -7.09
CA ARG A 278 56.11 -40.23 -5.81
C ARG A 278 55.92 -39.25 -4.64
N ASP A 279 54.97 -39.62 -3.78
CA ASP A 279 54.88 -39.25 -2.38
C ASP A 279 56.23 -39.27 -1.67
N VAL A 280 56.60 -38.17 -1.01
CA VAL A 280 57.47 -38.20 0.17
C VAL A 280 56.81 -37.39 1.27
N ARG A 281 56.31 -38.14 2.24
CA ARG A 281 55.79 -37.70 3.53
C ARG A 281 56.89 -37.88 4.58
N ARG A 282 56.93 -36.99 5.59
CA ARG A 282 57.68 -37.07 6.87
C ARG A 282 59.19 -36.78 6.73
N THR A 283 59.84 -35.92 7.52
CA THR A 283 59.88 -35.72 8.99
C THR A 283 60.36 -34.28 9.30
N ALA A 284 59.79 -33.50 10.23
CA ALA A 284 59.95 -33.48 11.69
C ALA A 284 61.40 -33.19 12.19
N GLU A 285 61.58 -31.96 12.74
CA GLU A 285 62.49 -31.43 13.80
C GLU A 285 64.01 -31.71 13.81
N PRO A 286 64.82 -30.90 14.53
CA PRO A 286 64.55 -29.61 15.21
C PRO A 286 65.25 -28.39 14.59
#